data_AF-A0A381TKZ6-F1
#
_entry.id   AF-A0A381TKZ6-F1
#
_cell.length_a   1.000
_cell.length_b   1.000
_cell.length_c   1.000
_cell.angle_alpha   90.00
_cell.angle_beta   90.00
_cell.angle_gamma   90.00
#
_symmetry.space_group_name_H-M   'P 1'
#
loop_
_entity.id
_entity.type
_entity.pdbx_description
1 polymer ?
#
loop_
_entity_poly.entity_id
_entity_poly.type
_entity_poly.pdbx_seq_one_letter_code
_entity_poly.pdbx_strand_id
1 'polypeptide(L)' 'MQGKTIKMQKPLSHMFSSVLLILFVASCSISPPVQEMSDARQAIAAAEVVDASEHAPTQMGNARRFLEEAEA' A
#
# COMPACT_ATOMS: atom_id res chain seq x y z
N MET A 1 20.62 -49.23 29.03
CA MET A 1 19.99 -48.00 29.53
C MET A 1 20.72 -46.79 28.91
N GLN A 2 20.31 -46.35 27.72
CA GLN A 2 20.87 -45.17 27.04
C GLN A 2 19.69 -44.21 26.81
N GLY A 3 19.48 -43.30 27.77
CA GLY A 3 18.44 -42.29 27.71
C GLY A 3 18.82 -41.20 26.72
N LYS A 4 18.38 -41.34 25.47
CA LYS A 4 18.53 -40.31 24.44
C LYS A 4 17.60 -39.15 24.80
N THR A 5 18.16 -38.10 25.40
CA THR A 5 17.45 -36.86 25.66
C THR A 5 17.16 -36.18 24.31
N ILE A 6 15.91 -36.27 23.88
CA ILE A 6 15.40 -35.54 22.72
C ILE A 6 15.44 -34.05 23.09
N LYS A 7 16.44 -33.32 22.57
CA LYS A 7 16.51 -31.86 22.71
C LYS A 7 15.38 -31.21 21.90
N MET A 8 14.25 -31.00 22.57
CA MET A 8 13.13 -30.17 22.13
C MET A 8 13.48 -28.67 22.28
N GLN A 9 14.57 -28.19 21.67
CA GLN A 9 15.15 -26.86 21.98
C GLN A 9 14.98 -25.77 20.90
N LYS A 10 14.17 -25.96 19.85
CA LYS A 10 14.11 -24.96 18.75
C LYS A 10 12.74 -24.55 18.18
N PRO A 11 11.57 -25.03 18.65
CA PRO A 11 10.31 -24.66 17.96
C PRO A 11 9.98 -23.17 18.12
N LEU A 12 10.27 -22.59 19.29
CA LEU A 12 9.89 -21.21 19.61
C LEU A 12 10.74 -20.14 18.88
N SER A 13 12.04 -20.42 18.69
CA SER A 13 12.94 -19.52 17.96
C SER A 13 12.67 -19.50 16.45
N HIS A 14 12.38 -20.66 15.86
CA HIS A 14 12.00 -20.73 14.44
C HIS A 14 10.64 -20.08 14.18
N MET A 15 9.70 -20.22 15.11
CA MET A 15 8.38 -19.58 15.00
C MET A 15 8.48 -18.05 14.99
N PHE A 16 9.33 -17.47 15.83
CA PHE A 16 9.55 -16.02 15.87
C PHE A 16 10.18 -15.48 14.57
N SER A 17 11.16 -16.21 14.03
CA SER A 17 11.79 -15.87 12.75
C SER A 17 10.80 -15.94 11.58
N SER A 18 9.91 -16.93 11.57
CA SER A 18 8.89 -17.06 10.52
C SER A 18 7.85 -15.94 10.59
N VAL A 19 7.43 -15.53 11.78
CA VAL A 19 6.49 -14.42 11.96
C VAL A 19 7.09 -13.10 11.48
N LEU A 20 8.35 -12.83 11.83
CA LEU A 20 9.07 -11.65 11.33
C LEU A 20 9.18 -11.62 9.80
N LEU A 21 9.48 -12.78 9.20
CA LEU A 21 9.55 -12.89 7.73
C LEU A 21 8.18 -12.60 7.10
N ILE A 22 7.09 -13.15 7.63
CA ILE A 22 5.72 -12.91 7.15
C ILE A 22 5.34 -11.43 7.27
N LEU A 23 5.64 -10.78 8.40
CA LEU A 23 5.38 -9.35 8.60
C LEU A 23 6.19 -8.48 7.63
N PHE A 24 7.43 -8.86 7.34
CA PHE A 24 8.27 -8.14 6.40
C PHE A 24 7.70 -8.21 4.98
N VAL A 25 7.26 -9.38 4.53
CA VAL A 25 6.67 -9.53 3.18
C VAL A 25 5.29 -8.87 3.07
N ALA A 26 4.52 -8.80 4.16
CA ALA A 26 3.21 -8.16 4.18
C ALA A 26 3.26 -6.61 4.05
N SER A 27 4.43 -5.99 4.26
CA SER A 27 4.56 -4.53 4.28
C SER A 27 4.47 -3.85 2.90
N CYS A 28 4.65 -4.58 1.80
CA CYS A 28 4.72 -3.97 0.46
C CYS A 28 3.39 -3.41 -0.08
N SER A 29 2.24 -3.70 0.53
CA SER A 29 0.95 -3.17 0.03
C SER A 29 -0.08 -2.91 1.13
N ILE A 30 0.36 -2.61 2.35
CA ILE A 30 -0.54 -2.56 3.52
C ILE A 30 -1.57 -1.41 3.47
N SER A 31 -1.30 -0.35 2.69
CA SER A 31 -2.23 0.78 2.56
C SER A 31 -2.13 1.44 1.19
N PRO A 32 -3.23 2.03 0.67
CA PRO A 32 -3.18 2.87 -0.51
C PRO A 32 -2.22 4.05 -0.32
N PRO A 33 -1.59 4.55 -1.40
CA PRO A 33 -0.55 5.58 -1.34
C PRO A 33 -1.14 6.96 -1.03
N VAL A 34 -1.50 7.20 0.23
CA VAL A 34 -2.20 8.42 0.71
C VAL A 34 -1.55 9.74 0.30
N GLN A 35 -0.23 9.80 0.14
CA GLN A 35 0.47 11.02 -0.28
C GLN A 35 0.20 11.34 -1.75
N GLU A 36 0.39 10.36 -2.64
CA GLU A 36 0.10 10.49 -4.08
C GLU A 36 -1.37 10.84 -4.34
N MET A 37 -2.28 10.29 -3.51
CA MET A 37 -3.71 10.59 -3.59
C MET A 37 -4.04 12.02 -3.14
N SER A 38 -3.36 12.53 -2.11
CA SER A 38 -3.48 13.92 -1.67
C SER A 38 -2.99 14.88 -2.76
N ASP A 39 -1.86 14.55 -3.41
CA ASP A 39 -1.29 15.35 -4.49
C ASP A 39 -2.21 15.37 -5.71
N ALA A 40 -2.81 14.23 -6.07
CA ALA A 40 -3.80 14.16 -7.14
C ALA A 40 -5.03 15.05 -6.88
N ARG A 41 -5.58 15.05 -5.64
CA ARG A 41 -6.68 15.94 -5.27
C ARG A 41 -6.31 17.41 -5.41
N GLN A 42 -5.12 17.78 -4.93
CA GLN A 42 -4.63 19.16 -5.01
C GLN A 42 -4.40 19.60 -6.46
N ALA A 43 -3.85 18.72 -7.31
CA ALA A 43 -3.65 19.00 -8.73
C ALA A 43 -4.97 19.20 -9.48
N ILE A 44 -5.99 18.37 -9.21
CA ILE A 44 -7.33 18.52 -9.78
C ILE A 44 -7.96 19.86 -9.32
N ALA A 45 -7.85 20.18 -8.02
CA ALA A 45 -8.36 21.45 -7.50
C ALA A 45 -7.67 22.66 -8.14
N ALA A 46 -6.35 22.62 -8.32
CA ALA A 46 -5.60 23.67 -9.01
C ALA A 46 -5.99 23.82 -10.48
N ALA A 47 -6.26 22.70 -11.17
CA ALA A 47 -6.75 22.71 -12.55
C ALA A 47 -8.16 23.28 -12.67
N GLU A 48 -9.03 23.04 -11.69
CA GLU A 48 -10.39 23.58 -11.65
C GLU A 48 -10.39 25.11 -11.50
N VAL A 49 -9.45 25.69 -10.75
CA VAL A 49 -9.28 27.16 -10.59
C VAL A 49 -8.97 27.87 -11.91
N VAL A 50 -8.45 27.15 -12.91
CA VAL A 50 -8.11 27.70 -14.24
C VAL A 50 -9.03 27.19 -15.35
N ASP A 51 -10.24 26.74 -14.99
CA ASP A 51 -11.28 26.26 -15.92
C ASP A 51 -10.77 25.14 -16.85
N ALA A 52 -9.96 24.22 -16.33
CA ALA A 52 -9.45 23.09 -17.11
C ALA A 52 -10.56 22.19 -17.67
N SER A 53 -11.75 22.19 -17.06
CA SER A 53 -12.93 21.49 -17.60
C SER A 53 -13.37 22.04 -18.97
N GLU A 54 -13.12 23.32 -19.25
CA GLU A 54 -13.43 23.96 -20.54
C GLU A 54 -12.26 23.85 -21.52
N HIS A 55 -11.05 24.12 -21.04
CA HIS A 55 -9.84 24.19 -21.88
C HIS A 55 -9.19 22.84 -22.15
N ALA A 56 -9.37 21.86 -21.25
CA ALA A 56 -8.76 20.52 -21.28
C ALA A 56 -9.75 19.43 -20.79
N PRO A 57 -10.95 19.33 -21.37
CA PRO A 57 -12.05 18.50 -20.85
C PRO A 57 -11.67 17.01 -20.75
N THR A 58 -10.92 16.49 -21.73
CA THR A 58 -10.48 15.10 -21.74
C THR A 58 -9.50 14.81 -20.60
N GLN A 59 -8.55 15.71 -20.34
CA GLN A 59 -7.56 15.55 -19.28
C GLN A 59 -8.22 15.65 -17.91
N MET A 60 -9.11 16.63 -17.73
CA MET A 60 -9.85 16.81 -16.48
C MET A 60 -10.76 15.60 -16.18
N GLY A 61 -11.47 15.09 -17.19
CA GLY A 61 -12.29 13.88 -17.06
C GLY A 61 -11.45 12.64 -16.71
N ASN A 62 -10.31 12.46 -17.36
CA ASN A 62 -9.39 11.36 -17.05
C ASN A 62 -8.82 11.46 -15.64
N ALA A 63 -8.39 12.65 -15.20
CA ALA A 63 -7.84 12.86 -13.86
C ALA A 63 -8.85 12.48 -12.77
N ARG A 64 -10.11 12.90 -12.92
CA ARG A 64 -11.20 12.51 -12.00
C ARG A 64 -11.43 11.01 -12.00
N ARG A 65 -11.57 10.39 -13.19
CA ARG A 65 -11.78 8.95 -13.32
C ARG A 65 -10.65 8.12 -12.69
N PHE A 66 -9.40 8.51 -12.91
CA PHE A 66 -8.25 7.79 -12.34
C PHE A 66 -8.16 7.91 -10.82
N LEU A 67 -8.49 9.09 -10.27
CA LEU A 67 -8.55 9.27 -8.83
C LEU A 67 -9.66 8.42 -8.20
N GLU A 68 -10.85 8.40 -8.81
CA GLU A 68 -11.95 7.52 -8.37
C GLU A 68 -11.59 6.04 -8.43
N GLU A 69 -10.92 5.59 -9.50
CA GLU A 69 -10.46 4.20 -9.66
C GLU A 69 -9.42 3.80 -8.61
N ALA A 70 -8.53 4.72 -8.24
CA ALA A 70 -7.49 4.46 -7.25
C ALA A 70 -8.02 4.50 -5.80
N GLU A 71 -9.14 5.18 -5.55
CA GLU A 71 -9.77 5.31 -4.22
C GLU A 71 -10.77 4.20 -3.90
N ALA A 72 -11.20 3.44 -4.91
CA ALA A 72 -12.11 2.30 -4.80
C ALA A 72 -11.44 1.08 -4.13
#